data_AF-A0A4Z1CG86-F1
#
_entry.id   AF-A0A4Z1CG86-F1
#
_cell.length_a   1.000
_cell.length_b   1.000
_cell.length_c   1.000
_cell.angle_alpha   90.00
_cell.angle_beta   90.00
_cell.angle_gamma   90.00
#
_symmetry.space_group_name_H-M   'P 1'
#
loop_
_entity.id
_entity.type
_entity.pdbx_description
1 polymer ?
#
loop_
_entity_poly.entity_id
_entity_poly.type
_entity_poly.pdbx_seq_one_letter_code
_entity_poly.pdbx_strand_id
1 'polypeptide(L)' 'MTNHLERLVFLDENGLKTNMTKTTGWSPCGQRFVDHAPFEHWRSQTFIAALRHDRLDAPWVIDGAMNAEISNFRAPRKIA' A
#
# COMPACT_ATOMS: atom_id res chain seq x y z
N MET A 1 -4.33 -27.84 -19.79
CA MET A 1 -4.45 -26.37 -19.63
C MET A 1 -3.56 -25.93 -18.46
N THR A 2 -2.23 -26.02 -18.59
CA THR A 2 -1.35 -25.90 -17.41
C THR A 2 -0.07 -25.07 -17.64
N ASN A 3 0.05 -24.30 -18.73
CA ASN A 3 1.30 -23.62 -19.08
C ASN A 3 1.17 -22.10 -19.32
N HIS A 4 0.13 -21.47 -18.76
CA HIS A 4 -0.09 -20.02 -18.90
C HIS A 4 -0.29 -19.28 -17.57
N LEU A 5 -0.39 -20.01 -16.45
CA LEU A 5 -0.60 -19.40 -15.13
C LEU A 5 0.55 -18.47 -14.73
N GLU A 6 1.78 -18.82 -15.10
CA GLU A 6 2.98 -17.98 -14.85
C GLU A 6 2.94 -16.63 -15.58
N ARG A 7 2.10 -16.49 -16.61
CA ARG A 7 1.95 -15.25 -17.38
C ARG A 7 0.85 -14.33 -16.82
N LEU A 8 0.03 -14.83 -15.90
CA LEU A 8 -1.01 -14.02 -15.26
C LEU A 8 -0.38 -13.00 -14.33
N VAL A 9 -1.02 -11.83 -14.28
CA VAL A 9 -0.66 -10.73 -13.39
C VAL A 9 -1.94 -10.24 -12.75
N PHE A 10 -2.00 -10.29 -11.42
CA PHE A 10 -3.09 -9.71 -10.66
C PHE A 10 -2.73 -8.27 -10.34
N LEU A 11 -3.57 -7.33 -10.73
CA LEU A 11 -3.42 -5.91 -10.38
C LEU A 11 -4.48 -5.60 -9.34
N ASP A 12 -4.05 -5.01 -8.24
CA ASP A 12 -4.95 -4.59 -7.17
C ASP A 12 -4.57 -3.20 -6.65
N GLU A 13 -5.57 -2.52 -6.12
CA GLU A 13 -5.46 -1.21 -5.49
C GLU A 13 -5.84 -1.34 -4.01
N ASN A 14 -4.94 -0.93 -3.12
CA ASN A 14 -5.22 -0.87 -1.69
C ASN A 14 -5.03 0.54 -1.13
N GLY A 15 -6.04 1.00 -0.39
CA GLY A 15 -6.00 2.27 0.32
C GLY A 15 -5.27 2.14 1.66
N LEU A 16 -4.19 2.91 1.84
CA LEU A 16 -3.44 3.04 3.07
C LEU A 16 -3.81 4.35 3.76
N LYS A 17 -4.24 4.27 5.01
CA LYS A 17 -4.38 5.45 5.87
C LYS A 17 -3.11 5.63 6.68
N THR A 18 -2.55 6.83 6.65
CA THR A 18 -1.36 7.16 7.46
C THR A 18 -1.70 7.50 8.90
N ASN A 19 -2.92 7.19 9.35
CA ASN A 19 -3.38 7.37 10.71
C ASN A 19 -2.83 6.30 11.67
N MET A 20 -1.52 6.11 11.62
CA MET A 20 -0.76 5.11 12.37
C MET A 20 -0.60 5.49 13.84
N THR A 21 -1.67 5.97 14.45
CA THR A 21 -1.75 6.27 15.88
C THR A 21 -2.02 4.97 16.62
N LYS A 22 -1.21 4.66 17.63
CA LYS A 22 -1.46 3.50 18.48
C LYS A 22 -2.81 3.66 19.18
N THR A 23 -3.66 2.64 19.08
CA THR A 23 -4.98 2.63 19.74
C THR A 23 -4.89 2.17 21.19
N THR A 24 -3.81 1.48 21.57
CA THR A 24 -3.58 0.97 22.91
C THR A 24 -2.12 1.15 23.31
N GLY A 25 -1.87 1.21 24.62
CA GLY A 25 -0.54 1.37 25.19
C GLY A 25 -0.52 1.10 26.68
N TRP A 26 0.69 0.97 27.24
CA TRP A 26 0.91 0.64 28.65
C TRP A 26 1.60 1.80 29.37
N SER A 27 1.13 2.10 30.57
CA SER A 27 1.67 3.13 31.46
C SER A 27 1.61 2.63 32.90
N PRO A 28 2.54 3.06 33.79
CA PRO A 28 2.44 2.78 35.21
C PRO A 28 1.09 3.22 35.80
N CYS A 29 0.66 2.53 36.85
CA CYS A 29 -0.59 2.86 37.55
C CYS A 29 -0.56 4.31 38.05
N GLY A 30 -1.64 5.06 37.76
CA GLY A 30 -1.75 6.48 38.10
C GLY A 30 -1.11 7.45 37.11
N GLN A 31 -0.51 6.97 36.02
CA GLN A 31 0.09 7.83 34.98
C GLN A 31 -0.65 7.77 33.65
N ARG A 32 -0.78 8.91 32.98
CA ARG A 32 -1.34 9.01 31.64
C ARG A 32 -0.34 8.45 30.61
N PHE A 33 -0.81 7.52 29.76
CA PHE A 33 -0.06 7.08 28.59
C PHE A 33 -0.02 8.22 27.55
N VAL A 34 1.18 8.72 27.26
CA VAL A 34 1.43 9.76 26.26
C VAL A 34 2.24 9.15 25.13
N ASP A 35 1.73 9.27 23.91
CA ASP A 35 2.39 8.77 22.70
C ASP A 35 2.28 9.81 21.58
N HIS A 36 3.14 9.68 20.57
CA HIS A 36 3.19 10.57 19.43
C HIS A 36 2.52 9.91 18.21
N ALA A 37 1.67 10.64 17.51
CA ALA A 37 1.12 10.19 16.23
C ALA A 37 2.06 10.63 15.10
N PRO A 38 2.58 9.72 14.27
CA PRO A 38 3.28 10.11 13.06
C PRO A 38 2.27 10.82 12.14
N PHE A 39 2.57 12.08 11.76
CA PHE A 39 1.79 12.95 10.87
C PHE A 39 0.65 13.78 11.52
N GLU A 40 0.79 15.11 11.43
CA GLU A 40 -0.18 16.09 11.93
C GLU A 40 -1.44 16.22 11.04
N HIS A 41 -1.35 15.78 9.79
CA HIS A 41 -2.45 15.79 8.83
C HIS A 41 -2.64 14.39 8.26
N TRP A 42 -3.75 13.75 8.60
CA TRP A 42 -4.13 12.43 8.09
C TRP A 42 -4.13 12.42 6.56
N ARG A 43 -3.34 11.53 5.93
CA ARG A 43 -3.35 11.33 4.49
C ARG A 43 -3.86 9.93 4.17
N SER A 44 -4.66 9.86 3.12
CA SER A 44 -4.94 8.60 2.44
C SER A 44 -3.96 8.48 1.29
N GLN A 45 -3.32 7.33 1.16
CA GLN A 45 -2.45 6.98 0.05
C GLN A 45 -3.03 5.74 -0.62
N THR A 46 -2.92 5.66 -1.93
CA THR A 46 -3.28 4.47 -2.70
C THR A 46 -1.99 3.72 -3.04
N PHE A 47 -1.94 2.43 -2.74
CA PHE A 47 -0.89 1.51 -3.16
C PHE A 47 -1.40 0.64 -4.31
N ILE A 48 -0.69 0.66 -5.43
CA ILE A 48 -0.97 -0.16 -6.61
C ILE A 48 0.19 -1.11 -6.78
N ALA A 49 -0.10 -2.41 -6.95
CA ALA A 49 0.93 -3.37 -7.25
C ALA A 49 0.44 -4.49 -8.17
N ALA A 50 1.39 -5.05 -8.91
CA ALA A 50 1.18 -6.18 -9.80
C ALA A 50 1.72 -7.45 -9.14
N LEU A 51 0.86 -8.39 -8.77
CA LEU A 51 1.26 -9.68 -8.23
C LEU A 51 1.37 -10.74 -9.33
N ARG A 52 2.57 -11.31 -9.48
CA ARG A 52 2.84 -12.50 -10.28
C ARG A 52 2.98 -13.71 -9.36
N HIS A 53 3.05 -14.90 -9.96
CA HIS A 53 3.22 -16.15 -9.22
C HIS A 53 4.52 -16.21 -8.38
N ASP A 54 5.56 -15.48 -8.79
CA ASP A 54 6.91 -15.49 -8.22
C ASP A 54 7.29 -14.21 -7.48
N ARG A 55 6.56 -13.09 -7.69
CA ARG A 55 6.97 -11.78 -7.17
C ARG A 55 5.88 -10.71 -7.20
N LEU A 56 6.15 -9.63 -6.47
CA LEU A 56 5.47 -8.34 -6.60
C LEU A 56 6.24 -7.44 -7.56
N ASP A 57 5.61 -7.05 -8.67
CA ASP A 57 6.15 -6.12 -9.68
C ASP A 57 5.52 -4.73 -9.52
N ALA A 58 6.30 -3.70 -9.91
CA ALA A 58 5.89 -2.30 -10.04
C ALA A 58 5.02 -1.73 -8.89
N PRO A 59 5.47 -1.84 -7.62
CA PRO A 59 4.79 -1.20 -6.51
C PRO A 59 4.83 0.33 -6.66
N TRP A 60 3.66 0.98 -6.65
CA TRP A 60 3.54 2.43 -6.72
C TRP A 60 2.63 2.94 -5.60
N VAL A 61 3.10 3.96 -4.87
CA VAL A 61 2.31 4.69 -3.87
C VAL A 61 1.95 6.05 -4.44
N ILE A 62 0.68 6.42 -4.35
CA ILE A 62 0.13 7.68 -4.83
C ILE A 62 -0.59 8.36 -3.67
N ASP A 63 -0.50 9.68 -3.59
CA ASP A 63 -1.28 10.45 -2.63
C ASP A 63 -2.74 10.57 -3.09
N GLY A 64 -3.68 10.17 -2.24
CA GLY A 64 -5.11 10.16 -2.55
C GLY A 64 -5.57 8.92 -3.34
N ALA A 65 -6.82 8.96 -3.81
CA ALA A 65 -7.43 7.87 -4.57
C ALA A 65 -6.94 7.81 -6.01
N MET A 66 -6.91 6.61 -6.60
CA MET A 66 -6.60 6.46 -8.03
C MET A 66 -7.62 7.20 -8.91
N ASN A 67 -7.15 7.75 -10.03
CA ASN A 67 -7.99 8.35 -11.06
C ASN A 67 -7.73 7.70 -12.43
N ALA A 68 -8.55 8.05 -13.43
CA ALA A 68 -8.46 7.46 -14.76
C ALA A 68 -7.11 7.75 -15.46
N GLU A 69 -6.49 8.90 -15.21
CA GLU A 69 -5.19 9.27 -15.79
C GLU A 69 -4.06 8.36 -15.27
N ILE A 70 -4.07 8.06 -13.98
CA ILE A 70 -3.14 7.14 -13.32
C ILE A 70 -3.31 5.70 -13.83
N SER A 71 -4.52 5.31 -14.24
CA SER A 71 -4.79 3.93 -14.72
C SER A 71 -4.02 3.56 -15.99
N ASN A 72 -3.53 4.55 -16.75
CA ASN A 72 -2.65 4.34 -17.90
C ASN A 72 -1.20 3.99 -17.50
N PHE A 73 -0.94 3.79 -16.21
CA PHE A 73 0.36 3.38 -15.72
C PHE A 73 0.86 2.11 -16.41
N ARG A 74 2.04 2.22 -16.98
CA ARG A 74 2.73 1.11 -17.62
C ARG A 74 3.93 0.76 -16.78
N ALA A 75 3.80 -0.33 -16.01
CA ALA A 75 4.95 -0.95 -15.38
C ALA A 75 6.04 -1.17 -16.44
N PRO A 76 7.28 -0.71 -16.24
CA PRO A 76 8.36 -0.99 -17.17
C PRO A 76 8.47 -2.51 -17.30
N ARG A 77 8.43 -3.01 -18.55
CA ARG A 77 8.78 -4.42 -18.80
C ARG A 77 10.20 -4.60 -18.28
N LYS A 78 10.37 -5.33 -17.17
CA LYS A 78 11.66 -5.94 -16.90
C LYS A 78 11.90 -6.90 -18.06
N ILE A 79 12.75 -6.49 -18.99
CA ILE A 79 13.39 -7.38 -19.94
C ILE A 79 14.18 -8.34 -19.05
N ALA A 80 13.87 -9.63 -19.16
CA ALA A 80 14.59 -10.68 -18.47
C ALA A 80 16.07 -10.66 -18.86
#